data_AF-A0A497N298-F1
#
_entry.id   AF-A0A497N298-F1
#
_cell.length_a   1.000
_cell.length_b   1.000
_cell.length_c   1.000
_cell.angle_alpha   90.00
_cell.angle_beta   90.00
_cell.angle_gamma   90.00
#
_symmetry.space_group_name_H-M   'P 1'
#
loop_
_entity.id
_entity.type
_entity.pdbx_description
1 polymer ?
#
loop_
_entity_poly.entity_id
_entity_poly.type
_entity_poly.pdbx_seq_one_letter_code
_entity_poly.pdbx_strand_id
1 'polypeptide(L)'
;MRDMKQKNGRVAEFELWLRTKFVEQIWVGGHRFKRTPTSDVEIDGALFTEEEARQLFHMLTSRNPLTRLNATVIIWERNGMLVKLLLVVALLMLLIVYVVVRR
;
A
#
# COMPACT_ATOMS: atom_id res chain seq x y z
N MET A 1 -26.63 -5.86 8.42
CA MET A 1 -26.80 -6.82 7.29
C MET A 1 -26.27 -6.29 5.95
N ARG A 2 -26.39 -4.99 5.64
CA ARG A 2 -25.88 -4.39 4.38
C ARG A 2 -24.34 -4.41 4.25
N ASP A 3 -23.62 -4.14 5.33
CA ASP A 3 -22.14 -4.04 5.32
C ASP A 3 -21.41 -5.39 5.11
N MET A 4 -22.01 -6.48 5.57
CA MET A 4 -21.42 -7.83 5.46
C MET A 4 -21.44 -8.34 4.02
N LYS A 5 -22.49 -7.99 3.25
CA LYS A 5 -22.60 -8.29 1.81
C LYS A 5 -21.55 -7.50 1.01
N GLN A 6 -21.30 -6.25 1.37
CA GLN A 6 -20.33 -5.39 0.69
C GLN A 6 -18.88 -5.79 0.98
N LYS A 7 -18.57 -6.25 2.20
CA LYS A 7 -17.26 -6.81 2.55
C LYS A 7 -16.97 -8.09 1.76
N ASN A 8 -17.94 -9.00 1.70
CA ASN A 8 -17.79 -10.25 0.96
C ASN A 8 -17.70 -10.02 -0.56
N GLY A 9 -18.41 -9.02 -1.09
CA GLY A 9 -18.31 -8.61 -2.49
C GLY A 9 -16.90 -8.16 -2.88
N ARG A 10 -16.27 -7.27 -2.10
CA ARG A 10 -14.92 -6.77 -2.39
C ARG A 10 -13.84 -7.86 -2.31
N VAL A 11 -13.96 -8.81 -1.38
CA VAL A 11 -13.05 -9.95 -1.30
C VAL A 11 -13.21 -10.85 -2.54
N ALA A 12 -14.45 -11.14 -2.95
CA ALA A 12 -14.71 -11.95 -4.13
C ALA A 12 -14.21 -11.27 -5.42
N GLU A 13 -14.37 -9.95 -5.54
CA GLU A 13 -13.83 -9.16 -6.64
C GLU A 13 -12.29 -9.23 -6.70
N PHE A 14 -11.62 -9.14 -5.55
CA PHE A 14 -10.16 -9.25 -5.47
C PHE A 14 -9.66 -10.66 -5.83
N GLU A 15 -10.31 -11.71 -5.33
CA GLU A 15 -9.98 -13.10 -5.71
C GLU A 15 -10.24 -13.37 -7.19
N LEU A 16 -11.32 -12.81 -7.75
CA LEU A 16 -11.59 -12.88 -9.18
C LEU A 16 -10.47 -12.17 -9.96
N TRP A 17 -10.07 -10.98 -9.54
CA TRP A 17 -8.98 -10.22 -10.13
C TRP A 17 -7.64 -10.99 -10.11
N LEU A 18 -7.30 -11.63 -8.98
CA LEU A 18 -6.12 -12.50 -8.88
C LEU A 18 -6.18 -13.71 -9.83
N ARG A 19 -7.37 -14.18 -10.23
CA ARG A 19 -7.51 -15.33 -11.15
C ARG A 19 -7.65 -14.92 -12.61
N THR A 20 -8.26 -13.78 -12.89
CA THR A 20 -8.54 -13.32 -14.26
C THR A 20 -7.42 -12.49 -14.85
N LYS A 21 -7.09 -12.72 -16.14
CA LYS A 21 -6.05 -11.98 -16.89
C LYS A 21 -6.51 -10.65 -17.48
N PHE A 22 -7.77 -10.26 -17.30
CA PHE A 22 -8.37 -9.14 -18.04
C PHE A 22 -8.05 -7.76 -17.45
N VAL A 23 -7.75 -7.67 -16.15
CA VAL A 23 -7.49 -6.41 -15.46
C VAL A 23 -6.08 -6.44 -14.86
N GLU A 24 -5.17 -5.69 -15.44
CA GLU A 24 -3.76 -5.70 -15.03
C GLU A 24 -3.52 -4.96 -13.70
N GLN A 25 -4.36 -3.98 -13.37
CA GLN A 25 -4.18 -3.13 -12.19
C GLN A 25 -5.52 -2.77 -11.50
N ILE A 26 -5.48 -2.64 -10.18
CA ILE A 26 -6.59 -2.17 -9.33
C ILE A 26 -6.09 -1.25 -8.23
N TRP A 27 -7.00 -0.47 -7.64
CA TRP A 27 -6.71 0.41 -6.51
C TRP A 27 -7.38 -0.11 -5.24
N VAL A 28 -6.59 -0.30 -4.19
CA VAL A 28 -7.08 -0.81 -2.90
C VAL A 28 -6.51 0.05 -1.78
N GLY A 29 -7.39 0.66 -0.98
CA GLY A 29 -6.98 1.41 0.21
C GLY A 29 -6.06 2.60 -0.08
N GLY A 30 -6.01 3.11 -1.31
CA GLY A 30 -5.10 4.19 -1.74
C GLY A 30 -3.79 3.71 -2.41
N HIS A 31 -3.58 2.40 -2.51
CA HIS A 31 -2.40 1.80 -3.13
C HIS A 31 -2.75 1.16 -4.48
N ARG A 32 -1.81 1.18 -5.42
CA ARG A 32 -1.96 0.57 -6.74
C ARG A 32 -1.39 -0.84 -6.74
N PHE A 33 -2.27 -1.82 -6.94
CA PHE A 33 -1.92 -3.22 -7.11
C PHE A 33 -1.87 -3.53 -8.60
N LYS A 34 -0.77 -4.10 -9.07
CA LYS A 34 -0.54 -4.47 -10.46
C LYS A 34 -0.01 -5.90 -10.52
N ARG A 35 -0.54 -6.71 -11.43
CA ARG A 35 -0.06 -8.08 -11.60
C ARG A 35 1.23 -8.10 -12.41
N THR A 36 2.13 -9.01 -12.07
CA THR A 36 3.31 -9.31 -12.89
C THR A 36 3.13 -10.64 -13.64
N PRO A 37 3.92 -10.89 -14.69
CA PRO A 37 3.93 -12.19 -15.38
C PRO A 37 4.38 -13.36 -14.52
N THR A 38 5.09 -13.09 -13.41
CA THR A 38 5.72 -14.11 -12.53
C THR A 38 4.79 -14.62 -11.42
N SER A 39 3.51 -14.28 -11.45
CA SER A 39 2.51 -14.53 -10.39
C SER A 39 2.64 -13.64 -9.14
N ASP A 40 3.63 -12.75 -9.12
CA ASP A 40 3.75 -11.72 -8.09
C ASP A 40 2.78 -10.55 -8.35
N VAL A 41 2.59 -9.75 -7.32
CA VAL A 41 1.81 -8.52 -7.35
C VAL A 41 2.72 -7.35 -7.00
N GLU A 42 2.89 -6.43 -7.93
CA GLU A 42 3.52 -5.14 -7.70
C GLU A 42 2.54 -4.20 -6.98
N ILE A 43 2.89 -3.73 -5.78
CA ILE A 43 2.11 -2.76 -5.01
C ILE A 43 2.96 -1.50 -4.84
N ASP A 44 2.51 -0.38 -5.39
CA ASP A 44 3.22 0.92 -5.39
C ASP A 44 4.72 0.81 -5.81
N GLY A 45 5.00 -0.08 -6.76
CA GLY A 45 6.35 -0.29 -7.31
C GLY A 45 7.23 -1.28 -6.54
N ALA A 46 6.73 -1.92 -5.49
CA ALA A 46 7.40 -3.03 -4.79
C ALA A 46 6.71 -4.36 -5.09
N LEU A 47 7.49 -5.44 -5.27
CA LEU A 47 6.95 -6.78 -5.53
C LEU A 47 6.50 -7.46 -4.23
N PHE A 48 5.37 -8.14 -4.28
CA PHE A 48 4.79 -8.95 -3.21
C PHE A 48 4.31 -10.27 -3.78
N THR A 49 4.36 -11.35 -2.99
CA THR A 49 3.74 -12.61 -3.42
C THR A 49 2.22 -12.47 -3.43
N GLU A 50 1.52 -13.41 -4.08
CA GLU A 50 0.06 -13.43 -4.09
C GLU A 50 -0.52 -13.51 -2.66
N GLU A 51 0.11 -14.28 -1.78
CA GLU A 51 -0.29 -14.42 -0.38
C GLU A 51 -0.08 -13.12 0.40
N GLU A 52 1.06 -12.46 0.23
CA GLU A 52 1.34 -11.16 0.84
C GLU A 52 0.33 -10.11 0.35
N ALA A 53 0.01 -10.10 -0.94
CA ALA A 53 -0.96 -9.18 -1.52
C ALA A 53 -2.39 -9.42 -0.98
N ARG A 54 -2.79 -10.69 -0.81
CA ARG A 54 -4.05 -11.05 -0.11
C ARG A 54 -4.07 -10.54 1.32
N GLN A 55 -2.98 -10.75 2.06
CA GLN A 55 -2.89 -10.30 3.44
C GLN A 55 -3.00 -8.76 3.53
N LEU A 56 -2.27 -8.03 2.67
CA LEU A 56 -2.35 -6.58 2.59
C LEU A 56 -3.75 -6.10 2.19
N PHE A 57 -4.41 -6.76 1.24
CA PHE A 57 -5.78 -6.45 0.85
C PHE A 57 -6.75 -6.54 2.04
N HIS A 58 -6.65 -7.61 2.84
CA HIS A 58 -7.46 -7.79 4.03
C HIS A 58 -7.19 -6.73 5.10
N MET A 59 -5.92 -6.35 5.29
CA MET A 59 -5.54 -5.31 6.25
C MET A 59 -6.00 -3.91 5.79
N LEU A 60 -5.86 -3.57 4.51
CA LEU A 60 -6.29 -2.28 3.94
C LEU A 60 -7.82 -2.13 3.92
N THR A 61 -8.54 -3.24 3.78
CA THR A 61 -10.02 -3.28 3.80
C THR A 61 -10.57 -3.49 5.22
N SER A 62 -9.70 -3.64 6.22
CA SER A 62 -10.10 -3.76 7.62
C SER A 62 -10.86 -2.53 8.10
N ARG A 63 -11.78 -2.72 9.06
CA ARG A 63 -12.47 -1.61 9.73
C ARG A 63 -11.55 -0.89 10.73
N ASN A 64 -10.52 -1.58 11.23
CA ASN A 64 -9.61 -1.04 12.24
C ASN A 64 -8.60 -0.10 11.57
N PRO A 65 -8.57 1.19 11.95
CA PRO A 65 -7.63 2.16 11.37
C PRO A 65 -6.17 1.79 11.63
N LEU A 66 -5.84 1.19 12.78
CA LEU A 66 -4.47 0.78 13.11
C LEU A 66 -3.99 -0.32 12.15
N THR A 67 -4.85 -1.28 11.83
CA THR A 67 -4.53 -2.35 10.87
C THR A 67 -4.31 -1.80 9.46
N ARG A 68 -5.10 -0.80 9.06
CA ARG A 68 -4.92 -0.13 7.76
C ARG A 68 -3.62 0.65 7.68
N LEU A 69 -3.28 1.39 8.73
CA LEU A 69 -2.00 2.08 8.84
C LEU A 69 -0.84 1.10 8.82
N ASN A 70 -0.95 -0.02 9.53
CA ASN A 70 0.07 -1.06 9.52
C ASN A 70 0.34 -1.60 8.11
N ALA A 71 -0.70 -1.89 7.32
CA ALA A 71 -0.52 -2.28 5.93
C ALA A 71 0.11 -1.19 5.06
N THR A 72 -0.29 0.07 5.27
CA THR A 72 0.30 1.22 4.57
C THR A 72 1.81 1.32 4.87
N VAL A 73 2.20 1.15 6.14
CA VAL A 73 3.60 1.17 6.58
C VAL A 73 4.39 0.02 5.97
N ILE A 74 3.84 -1.20 5.95
CA ILE A 74 4.49 -2.37 5.32
C ILE A 74 4.78 -2.10 3.84
N ILE A 75 3.82 -1.51 3.12
CA ILE A 75 4.00 -1.14 1.71
C ILE A 75 5.09 -0.08 1.56
N TRP A 76 5.09 0.94 2.42
CA TRP A 76 6.07 2.03 2.40
C TRP A 76 7.49 1.63 2.81
N GLU A 77 7.62 0.62 3.65
CA GLU A 77 8.91 0.06 4.01
C GLU A 77 9.53 -0.63 2.79
N ARG A 78 8.74 -1.47 2.11
CA ARG A 78 9.25 -2.26 0.97
C ARG A 78 9.58 -1.40 -0.25
N ASN A 79 8.84 -0.33 -0.51
CA ASN A 79 9.13 0.60 -1.61
C ASN A 79 10.17 1.70 -1.26
N GLY A 80 10.70 1.67 -0.03
CA GLY A 80 11.68 2.63 0.46
C GLY A 80 11.14 4.05 0.70
N MET A 81 9.82 4.23 0.72
CA MET A 81 9.18 5.53 0.96
C MET A 81 9.48 6.06 2.36
N LEU A 82 9.56 5.18 3.38
CA LEU A 82 9.91 5.58 4.74
C LEU A 82 11.29 6.26 4.80
N VAL A 83 12.29 5.68 4.13
CA VAL A 83 13.64 6.25 4.08
C VAL A 83 13.65 7.57 3.32
N LYS A 84 12.94 7.66 2.20
CA LYS A 84 12.82 8.91 1.42
C LYS A 84 12.19 10.03 2.25
N LEU A 85 11.12 9.74 3.00
CA LEU A 85 10.49 10.70 3.89
C LEU A 85 11.44 11.19 4.98
N LEU A 86 12.19 10.28 5.61
CA LEU A 86 13.19 10.64 6.61
C LEU A 86 14.27 11.58 6.05
N LEU A 87 14.77 11.31 4.84
CA LEU A 87 15.75 12.17 4.18
C LEU A 87 15.20 13.57 3.90
N VAL A 88 13.95 13.68 3.43
CA VAL A 88 13.28 14.97 3.20
C VAL A 88 13.16 15.75 4.52
N VAL A 89 12.74 15.10 5.60
CA VAL A 89 12.63 15.73 6.93
C VAL A 89 13.98 16.20 7.44
N ALA A 90 15.03 15.38 7.29
CA ALA A 90 16.39 15.76 7.67
C ALA A 90 16.88 17.00 6.90
N LEU A 91 16.62 17.06 5.59
CA LEU A 91 17.00 18.20 4.75
C LEU A 91 16.22 19.47 5.13
N LEU A 92 14.94 19.35 5.46
CA LEU A 92 14.13 20.46 5.97
C LEU A 92 14.66 20.98 7.31
N MET A 93 15.05 20.10 8.24
CA MET A 93 15.67 20.51 9.50
C MET A 93 16.98 21.28 9.27
N LEU A 94 17.85 20.80 8.37
CA LEU A 94 19.08 21.51 8.03
C LEU A 94 18.80 22.89 7.42
N LEU A 95 17.77 23.00 6.57
CA LEU A 95 17.36 24.28 6.00
C LEU A 95 16.84 25.24 7.08
N ILE A 96 16.04 24.76 8.03
CA ILE A 96 15.59 25.56 9.17
C ILE A 96 16.79 26.05 9.99
N VAL A 97 17.71 25.17 10.35
CA VAL A 97 18.92 25.53 11.10
C VAL A 97 19.72 26.58 10.34
N TYR A 98 19.93 26.39 9.04
CA TYR A 98 20.65 27.35 8.20
C TYR A 98 19.98 28.72 8.18
N VAL A 99 18.65 28.78 8.01
CA VAL A 99 17.90 30.04 8.01
C VAL A 99 17.93 30.71 9.38
N VAL A 100 17.85 29.95 10.47
CA VAL A 100 17.88 30.47 11.85
C VAL A 100 19.27 30.98 12.22
N VAL A 101 20.34 30.26 11.87
CA VAL A 101 21.72 30.63 12.21
C VAL A 101 22.24 31.78 11.34
N ARG A 102 21.79 31.89 10.09
CA ARG A 102 22.20 32.94 9.16
C ARG A 102 21.34 34.21 9.25
N ARG A 103 20.29 34.20 10.10
CA ARG A 103 19.58 35.41 10.54
C ARG A 103 20.32 36.05 11.69
#